data_AF-A0AAU5SRP7-F1
#
_entry.id   AF-A0AAU5SRP7-F1
#
_cell.length_a   1.000
_cell.length_b   1.000
_cell.length_c   1.000
_cell.angle_alpha   90.00
_cell.angle_beta   90.00
_cell.angle_gamma   90.00
#
_symmetry.space_group_name_H-M   'P 1'
#
loop_
_entity.id
_entity.type
_entity.pdbx_description
1 polymer ?
#
loop_
_entity_poly.entity_id
_entity_poly.type
_entity_poly.pdbx_seq_one_letter_code
_entity_poly.pdbx_strand_id
1 'polypeptide(L)'
;MTGDERARCEAVLKGLAEAARGWEFELAWKLCWLEKGLERAGWKRAGMGLSVRVSQDGRSGLWTAVGDDGKRRVSETADTADEATALVQEAFGLKAWRPQPPPPPGWQRFSLVHSPAGEFPGFDDRRYDAIKACPPTGCVVEDFGGCFGLRCERPGARLLDAVAPLCGEIRAGYGLLMTGLGIEKLWEWSQDGPDGWGAEIVGQLLLMAAERGPKLGYDVEDLVAYLRTAAGARGA
;
A
#
# COMPACT_ATOMS: atom_id res chain seq x y z
N MET A 1 42.88 -0.57 -39.34
CA MET A 1 41.46 -0.74 -39.01
C MET A 1 40.68 -0.73 -40.31
N THR A 2 40.06 -1.85 -40.68
CA THR A 2 39.24 -1.97 -41.90
C THR A 2 37.88 -1.30 -41.70
N GLY A 3 37.12 -1.10 -42.78
CA GLY A 3 35.77 -0.52 -42.69
C GLY A 3 34.81 -1.35 -41.83
N ASP A 4 34.97 -2.68 -41.84
CA ASP A 4 34.15 -3.63 -41.10
C ASP A 4 34.46 -3.62 -39.59
N GLU A 5 35.75 -3.49 -39.23
CA GLU A 5 36.17 -3.26 -37.83
C GLU A 5 35.61 -1.95 -37.27
N ARG A 6 35.59 -0.88 -38.10
CA ARG A 6 35.02 0.41 -37.70
C ARG A 6 33.51 0.31 -37.44
N ALA A 7 32.77 -0.34 -38.34
CA ALA A 7 31.32 -0.54 -38.19
C ALA A 7 30.97 -1.35 -36.93
N ARG A 8 31.76 -2.39 -36.60
CA ARG A 8 31.61 -3.15 -35.35
C ARG A 8 31.87 -2.30 -34.11
N CYS A 9 32.92 -1.48 -34.10
CA CYS A 9 33.20 -0.57 -32.99
C CYS A 9 32.08 0.48 -32.80
N GLU A 10 31.56 1.06 -33.88
CA GLU A 10 30.46 2.03 -33.82
C GLU A 10 29.15 1.38 -33.31
N ALA A 11 28.87 0.14 -33.68
CA ALA A 11 27.72 -0.61 -33.16
C ALA A 11 27.85 -0.94 -31.65
N VAL A 12 29.03 -1.35 -31.19
CA VAL A 12 29.29 -1.62 -29.77
C VAL A 12 29.19 -0.33 -28.94
N LEU A 13 29.75 0.78 -29.43
CA LEU A 13 29.65 2.09 -28.76
C LEU A 13 28.20 2.60 -28.70
N LYS A 14 27.40 2.36 -29.75
CA LYS A 14 25.97 2.68 -29.73
C LYS A 14 25.21 1.84 -28.69
N GLY A 15 25.46 0.53 -28.64
CA GLY A 15 24.88 -0.35 -27.62
C GLY A 15 25.29 0.02 -26.19
N LEU A 16 26.54 0.43 -25.98
CA LEU A 16 27.01 0.97 -24.70
C LEU A 16 26.35 2.31 -24.35
N ALA A 17 26.10 3.19 -25.32
CA ALA A 17 25.40 4.46 -25.11
C ALA A 17 23.87 4.31 -24.91
N GLU A 18 23.28 3.22 -25.41
CA GLU A 18 21.89 2.85 -25.14
C GLU A 18 21.75 2.17 -23.77
N ALA A 19 22.68 1.28 -23.41
CA ALA A 19 22.80 0.73 -22.06
C ALA A 19 23.07 1.83 -21.02
N ALA A 20 23.97 2.78 -21.31
CA ALA A 20 24.25 3.92 -20.45
C ALA A 20 23.00 4.80 -20.23
N ARG A 21 22.18 5.02 -21.26
CA ARG A 21 20.92 5.77 -21.11
C ARG A 21 19.85 4.99 -20.33
N GLY A 22 19.80 3.66 -20.47
CA GLY A 22 18.99 2.81 -19.59
C GLY A 22 19.46 2.87 -18.13
N TRP A 23 20.77 2.94 -17.90
CA TRP A 23 21.36 3.12 -16.58
C TRP A 23 21.22 4.54 -16.04
N GLU A 24 21.21 5.58 -16.87
CA GLU A 24 20.88 6.95 -16.47
C GLU A 24 19.42 7.04 -16.03
N PHE A 25 18.49 6.34 -16.70
CA PHE A 25 17.11 6.23 -16.22
C PHE A 25 17.03 5.45 -14.90
N GLU A 26 17.71 4.30 -14.78
CA GLU A 26 17.68 3.51 -13.54
C GLU A 26 18.36 4.24 -12.36
N LEU A 27 19.44 5.00 -12.60
CA LEU A 27 20.10 5.86 -11.62
C LEU A 27 19.26 7.09 -11.30
N ALA A 28 18.64 7.76 -12.27
CA ALA A 28 17.73 8.88 -12.01
C ALA A 28 16.49 8.42 -11.25
N TRP A 29 15.96 7.22 -11.54
CA TRP A 29 14.87 6.58 -10.81
C TRP A 29 15.30 6.22 -9.39
N LYS A 30 16.45 5.56 -9.19
CA LYS A 30 17.01 5.24 -7.87
C LYS A 30 17.38 6.50 -7.07
N LEU A 31 17.88 7.55 -7.70
CA LEU A 31 18.19 8.84 -7.05
C LEU A 31 16.91 9.60 -6.72
N CYS A 32 15.90 9.60 -7.57
CA CYS A 32 14.58 10.17 -7.24
C CYS A 32 13.89 9.35 -6.13
N TRP A 33 14.10 8.03 -6.08
CA TRP A 33 13.69 7.17 -4.96
C TRP A 33 14.52 7.41 -3.70
N LEU A 34 15.79 7.80 -3.83
CA LEU A 34 16.65 8.18 -2.70
C LEU A 34 16.24 9.55 -2.17
N GLU A 35 15.99 10.54 -3.03
CA GLU A 35 15.50 11.88 -2.64
C GLU A 35 14.10 11.79 -2.03
N LYS A 36 13.12 11.17 -2.71
CA LYS A 36 11.78 10.92 -2.13
C LYS A 36 11.85 10.00 -0.91
N GLY A 37 12.84 9.12 -0.86
CA GLY A 37 13.16 8.26 0.28
C GLY A 37 13.68 9.06 1.47
N LEU A 38 14.53 10.07 1.25
CA LEU A 38 15.07 10.97 2.26
C LEU A 38 14.05 12.02 2.71
N GLU A 39 13.19 12.49 1.80
CA GLU A 39 12.03 13.34 2.10
C GLU A 39 10.99 12.59 2.96
N ARG A 40 10.73 11.31 2.66
CA ARG A 40 9.81 10.44 3.43
C ARG A 40 10.43 9.84 4.69
N ALA A 41 11.74 9.59 4.71
CA ALA A 41 12.50 9.16 5.90
C ALA A 41 12.90 10.34 6.81
N GLY A 42 12.49 11.56 6.49
CA GLY A 42 12.60 12.70 7.39
C GLY A 42 14.04 13.20 7.60
N TRP A 43 14.92 13.09 6.61
CA TRP A 43 16.22 13.79 6.63
C TRP A 43 16.03 15.28 6.34
N LYS A 44 15.47 15.98 7.33
CA LYS A 44 15.27 17.43 7.38
C LYS A 44 16.20 18.05 8.41
N ARG A 45 16.57 19.31 8.17
CA ARG A 45 17.25 20.17 9.13
C ARG A 45 16.52 20.13 10.48
N ALA A 46 17.28 20.27 11.57
CA ALA A 46 16.74 20.26 12.93
C ALA A 46 15.51 21.17 13.07
N GLY A 47 14.39 20.60 13.58
CA GLY A 47 13.21 21.37 14.00
C GLY A 47 11.83 20.98 13.43
N MET A 48 11.68 19.91 12.64
CA MET A 48 10.35 19.41 12.23
C MET A 48 10.26 17.88 12.13
N GLY A 49 9.61 17.25 13.10
CA GLY A 49 9.19 15.85 13.08
C GLY A 49 9.31 15.19 14.44
N LEU A 50 8.26 14.49 14.90
CA LEU A 50 8.33 13.68 16.11
C LEU A 50 9.18 12.42 15.83
N SER A 51 10.34 12.33 16.47
CA SER A 51 11.11 11.09 16.52
C SER A 51 10.66 10.27 17.74
N VAL A 52 10.43 8.96 17.55
CA VAL A 52 10.11 8.04 18.66
C VAL A 52 11.15 6.93 18.70
N ARG A 53 11.68 6.64 19.89
CA ARG A 53 12.58 5.51 20.15
C ARG A 53 11.98 4.64 21.25
N VAL A 54 11.97 3.32 21.06
CA VAL A 54 11.39 2.38 22.02
C VAL A 54 12.47 1.42 22.50
N SER A 55 12.47 1.10 23.80
CA SER A 55 13.33 0.09 24.41
C SER A 55 12.59 -0.65 25.51
N GLN A 56 12.83 -1.95 25.65
CA GLN A 56 12.32 -2.75 26.76
C GLN A 56 13.26 -2.68 27.97
N ASP A 57 12.71 -2.48 29.16
CA ASP A 57 13.46 -2.67 30.41
C ASP A 57 13.53 -4.16 30.74
N GLY A 58 14.74 -4.72 30.75
CA GLY A 58 14.98 -6.13 31.06
C GLY A 58 14.69 -6.54 32.51
N ARG A 59 14.35 -5.61 33.42
CA ARG A 59 13.94 -5.92 34.80
C ARG A 59 12.43 -5.96 35.01
N SER A 60 11.70 -4.98 34.49
CA SER A 60 10.23 -4.92 34.60
C SER A 60 9.50 -5.62 33.45
N GLY A 61 10.16 -5.84 32.31
CA GLY A 61 9.53 -6.33 31.08
C GLY A 61 8.75 -5.26 30.30
N LEU A 62 8.56 -4.07 30.90
CA LEU A 62 7.84 -2.95 30.30
C LEU A 62 8.62 -2.33 29.14
N TRP A 63 7.88 -1.79 28.19
CA TRP A 63 8.40 -1.00 27.07
C TRP A 63 8.34 0.48 27.41
N THR A 64 9.45 1.18 27.21
CA THR A 64 9.52 2.64 27.32
C THR A 64 9.67 3.23 25.92
N ALA A 65 8.77 4.13 25.54
CA ALA A 65 8.89 4.94 24.34
C ALA A 65 9.28 6.37 24.70
N VAL A 66 10.25 6.95 23.99
CA VAL A 66 10.72 8.33 24.16
C VAL A 66 10.48 9.09 22.86
N GLY A 67 9.57 10.07 22.92
CA GLY A 67 9.27 10.98 21.82
C GLY A 67 10.03 12.30 21.95
N ASP A 68 10.59 12.81 20.86
CA ASP A 68 11.30 14.09 20.80
C ASP A 68 11.03 14.80 19.45
N ASP A 69 10.50 16.03 19.50
CA ASP A 69 10.23 16.89 18.33
C ASP A 69 11.29 18.00 18.13
N GLY A 70 12.36 17.99 18.93
CA GLY A 70 13.39 19.03 18.98
C GLY A 70 13.07 20.23 19.88
N LYS A 71 11.88 20.29 20.48
CA LYS A 71 11.47 21.32 21.46
C LYS A 71 11.07 20.73 22.80
N ARG A 72 10.44 19.55 22.79
CA ARG A 72 9.94 18.83 23.95
C ARG A 72 10.28 17.35 23.80
N ARG A 73 10.63 16.73 24.93
CA ARG A 73 10.80 15.29 25.06
C ARG A 73 9.74 14.73 26.01
N VAL A 74 9.11 13.63 25.64
CA VAL A 74 8.14 12.87 26.46
C VAL A 74 8.62 11.42 26.56
N SER A 75 8.37 10.77 27.69
CA SER A 75 8.69 9.36 27.90
C SER A 75 7.49 8.68 28.52
N GLU A 76 6.99 7.62 27.87
CA GLU A 76 5.82 6.85 28.33
C GLU A 76 6.19 5.37 28.45
N THR A 77 5.54 4.66 29.37
CA THR A 77 5.81 3.24 29.66
C THR A 77 4.54 2.41 29.59
N ALA A 78 4.61 1.24 28.96
CA ALA A 78 3.49 0.32 28.83
C ALA A 78 3.93 -1.16 28.70
N ASP A 79 2.96 -2.07 28.76
CA ASP A 79 3.20 -3.52 28.61
C ASP A 79 3.63 -3.93 27.19
N THR A 80 3.42 -3.08 26.18
CA THR A 80 3.84 -3.33 24.79
C THR A 80 4.51 -2.13 24.14
N ALA A 81 5.35 -2.38 23.13
CA ALA A 81 6.05 -1.35 22.36
C ALA A 81 5.09 -0.39 21.64
N ASP A 82 4.01 -0.94 21.08
CA ASP A 82 3.00 -0.17 20.35
C ASP A 82 2.19 0.72 21.29
N GLU A 83 1.80 0.20 22.47
CA GLU A 83 1.09 0.95 23.51
C GLU A 83 1.93 2.12 24.03
N ALA A 84 3.21 1.90 24.31
CA ALA A 84 4.13 2.97 24.73
C ALA A 84 4.31 4.03 23.61
N THR A 85 4.43 3.58 22.35
CA THR A 85 4.53 4.46 21.18
C THR A 85 3.26 5.30 20.99
N ALA A 86 2.09 4.71 21.19
CA ALA A 86 0.80 5.37 21.09
C ALA A 86 0.62 6.45 22.16
N LEU A 87 0.97 6.16 23.42
CA LEU A 87 0.96 7.15 24.51
C LEU A 87 1.87 8.35 24.20
N VAL A 88 3.07 8.10 23.66
CA VAL A 88 3.95 9.18 23.18
C VAL A 88 3.28 10.00 22.08
N GLN A 89 2.70 9.37 21.05
CA GLN A 89 2.02 10.07 19.96
C GLN A 89 0.86 10.94 20.47
N GLU A 90 0.02 10.41 21.37
CA GLU A 90 -1.07 11.13 22.02
C GLU A 90 -0.57 12.32 22.85
N ALA A 91 0.55 12.18 23.57
CA ALA A 91 1.17 13.28 24.30
C ALA A 91 1.66 14.42 23.37
N PHE A 92 1.96 14.13 22.10
CA PHE A 92 2.24 15.10 21.03
C PHE A 92 0.99 15.56 20.25
N GLY A 93 -0.21 15.22 20.72
CA GLY A 93 -1.48 15.62 20.11
C GLY A 93 -1.74 14.93 18.77
N LEU A 94 -0.99 13.87 18.46
CA LEU A 94 -1.22 13.04 17.28
C LEU A 94 -2.27 11.98 17.60
N LYS A 95 -3.12 11.67 16.61
CA LYS A 95 -4.03 10.52 16.70
C LYS A 95 -3.21 9.24 16.61
N ALA A 96 -2.92 8.63 17.75
CA ALA A 96 -2.15 7.39 17.79
C ALA A 96 -2.88 6.22 17.13
N TRP A 97 -2.11 5.33 16.53
CA TRP A 97 -2.58 4.01 16.13
C TRP A 97 -2.29 3.01 17.25
N ARG A 98 -3.26 2.15 17.57
CA ARG A 98 -3.12 1.08 18.57
C ARG A 98 -3.52 -0.25 17.91
N PRO A 99 -2.76 -1.35 18.11
CA PRO A 99 -3.11 -2.66 17.60
C PRO A 99 -4.51 -3.04 18.07
N GLN A 100 -5.43 -3.20 17.13
CA GLN A 100 -6.78 -3.66 17.45
C GLN A 100 -6.72 -5.15 17.81
N PRO A 101 -7.44 -5.62 18.85
CA PRO A 101 -7.44 -7.02 19.24
C PRO A 101 -7.79 -7.91 18.05
N PRO A 102 -7.16 -9.09 17.87
CA PRO A 102 -7.36 -9.91 16.68
C PRO A 102 -8.85 -10.21 16.46
N PRO A 103 -9.33 -10.27 15.20
CA PRO A 103 -10.71 -10.63 14.93
C PRO A 103 -11.00 -12.06 15.44
N PRO A 104 -12.27 -12.40 15.72
CA PRO A 104 -12.65 -13.76 16.11
C PRO A 104 -12.18 -14.82 15.09
N PRO A 105 -11.97 -16.07 15.50
CA PRO A 105 -11.65 -17.15 14.55
C PRO A 105 -12.68 -17.22 13.41
N GLY A 106 -12.20 -17.28 12.16
CA GLY A 106 -13.04 -17.24 10.96
C GLY A 106 -13.55 -15.85 10.57
N TRP A 107 -13.02 -14.78 11.18
CA TRP A 107 -13.24 -13.39 10.76
C TRP A 107 -11.92 -12.74 10.31
N GLN A 108 -12.04 -11.82 9.36
CA GLN A 108 -10.93 -11.11 8.75
C GLN A 108 -11.12 -9.62 8.97
N ARG A 109 -10.07 -8.93 9.44
CA ARG A 109 -10.00 -7.47 9.51
C ARG A 109 -9.12 -6.95 8.39
N PHE A 110 -9.62 -5.98 7.61
CA PHE A 110 -8.86 -5.38 6.52
C PHE A 110 -9.37 -3.97 6.17
N SER A 111 -8.54 -3.21 5.46
CA SER A 111 -8.92 -1.94 4.84
C SER A 111 -9.08 -2.13 3.34
N LEU A 112 -10.03 -1.43 2.74
CA LEU A 112 -10.33 -1.51 1.30
C LEU A 112 -10.50 -0.09 0.74
N VAL A 113 -9.70 0.29 -0.25
CA VAL A 113 -9.56 1.66 -0.76
C VAL A 113 -9.98 1.76 -2.22
N HIS A 114 -10.67 2.86 -2.57
CA HIS A 114 -11.00 3.22 -3.94
C HIS A 114 -10.01 4.27 -4.46
N SER A 115 -9.04 3.83 -5.25
CA SER A 115 -8.03 4.66 -5.92
C SER A 115 -7.91 4.21 -7.38
N PRO A 116 -8.83 4.66 -8.26
CA PRO A 116 -8.83 4.30 -9.67
C PRO A 116 -7.57 4.80 -10.39
N ALA A 117 -7.12 4.07 -11.42
CA ALA A 117 -6.02 4.54 -12.27
C ALA A 117 -6.44 5.81 -13.04
N GLY A 118 -5.54 6.79 -13.17
CA GLY A 118 -5.78 8.05 -13.89
C GLY A 118 -6.73 9.05 -13.22
N GLU A 119 -7.41 8.68 -12.14
CA GLU A 119 -8.40 9.49 -11.42
C GLU A 119 -8.04 9.60 -9.93
N PHE A 120 -8.14 10.79 -9.33
CA PHE A 120 -7.92 11.01 -7.90
C PHE A 120 -9.17 11.60 -7.20
N PRO A 121 -10.29 10.85 -7.15
CA PRO A 121 -11.52 11.28 -6.49
C PRO A 121 -11.32 11.34 -4.97
N GLY A 122 -11.23 12.56 -4.45
CA GLY A 122 -11.08 12.81 -3.01
C GLY A 122 -12.25 12.27 -2.19
N PHE A 123 -12.04 12.07 -0.90
CA PHE A 123 -12.99 11.46 0.04
C PHE A 123 -14.43 11.98 -0.08
N ASP A 124 -14.64 13.27 -0.36
CA ASP A 124 -15.95 13.93 -0.47
C ASP A 124 -16.51 14.03 -1.91
N ASP A 125 -15.98 13.25 -2.87
CA ASP A 125 -16.62 13.07 -4.17
C ASP A 125 -18.02 12.42 -4.00
N ARG A 126 -19.04 13.04 -4.62
CA ARG A 126 -20.44 12.61 -4.57
C ARG A 126 -20.68 11.18 -5.02
N ARG A 127 -19.76 10.57 -5.78
CA ARG A 127 -19.82 9.14 -6.13
C ARG A 127 -19.84 8.23 -4.89
N TYR A 128 -19.40 8.73 -3.74
CA TYR A 128 -19.39 8.00 -2.47
C TYR A 128 -20.62 8.24 -1.61
N ASP A 129 -21.52 9.18 -1.93
CA ASP A 129 -22.64 9.57 -1.05
C ASP A 129 -23.52 8.38 -0.65
N ALA A 130 -23.82 7.47 -1.59
CA ALA A 130 -24.65 6.29 -1.36
C ALA A 130 -24.00 5.28 -0.39
N ILE A 131 -22.71 4.96 -0.59
CA ILE A 131 -21.96 4.03 0.27
C ILE A 131 -21.57 4.68 1.61
N LYS A 132 -21.47 6.01 1.66
CA LYS A 132 -21.35 6.77 2.91
C LYS A 132 -22.62 6.72 3.75
N ALA A 133 -23.78 6.86 3.12
CA ALA A 133 -25.08 6.83 3.79
C ALA A 133 -25.48 5.41 4.27
N CYS A 134 -25.07 4.37 3.53
CA CYS A 134 -25.37 2.98 3.84
C CYS A 134 -24.17 2.10 3.49
N PRO A 135 -23.17 1.95 4.38
CA PRO A 135 -22.02 1.09 4.12
C PRO A 135 -22.36 -0.41 4.21
N PRO A 136 -21.61 -1.29 3.52
CA PRO A 136 -21.70 -2.75 3.66
C PRO A 136 -21.66 -3.24 5.11
N THR A 137 -22.37 -4.33 5.41
CA THR A 137 -22.42 -4.89 6.78
C THR A 137 -21.03 -5.34 7.24
N GLY A 138 -20.62 -4.88 8.42
CA GLY A 138 -19.29 -5.12 8.99
C GLY A 138 -18.22 -4.13 8.51
N CYS A 139 -18.57 -3.11 7.73
CA CYS A 139 -17.66 -2.07 7.27
C CYS A 139 -18.02 -0.68 7.83
N VAL A 140 -16.99 0.12 8.09
CA VAL A 140 -17.09 1.53 8.50
C VAL A 140 -16.31 2.37 7.48
N VAL A 141 -16.89 3.49 7.06
CA VAL A 141 -16.26 4.45 6.14
C VAL A 141 -15.06 5.11 6.80
N GLU A 142 -13.97 5.26 6.05
CA GLU A 142 -12.77 5.96 6.48
C GLU A 142 -12.15 6.80 5.36
N ASP A 143 -11.59 7.95 5.75
CA ASP A 143 -10.71 8.77 4.93
C ASP A 143 -9.26 8.29 5.08
N PHE A 144 -8.73 7.64 4.06
CA PHE A 144 -7.35 7.18 3.99
C PHE A 144 -6.45 8.24 3.36
N GLY A 145 -6.30 9.38 4.05
CA GLY A 145 -5.38 10.45 3.63
C GLY A 145 -5.83 11.20 2.37
N GLY A 146 -7.13 11.43 2.24
CA GLY A 146 -7.79 12.02 1.07
C GLY A 146 -8.51 10.99 0.20
N CYS A 147 -8.22 9.69 0.35
CA CYS A 147 -8.84 8.61 -0.43
C CYS A 147 -10.05 8.01 0.29
N PHE A 148 -11.14 7.75 -0.44
CA PHE A 148 -12.25 6.96 0.08
C PHE A 148 -11.84 5.51 0.34
N GLY A 149 -12.21 4.98 1.51
CA GLY A 149 -12.17 3.56 1.76
C GLY A 149 -13.09 3.10 2.89
N LEU A 150 -12.98 1.82 3.19
CA LEU A 150 -13.70 1.13 4.23
C LEU A 150 -12.70 0.40 5.14
N ARG A 151 -12.89 0.49 6.46
CA ARG A 151 -12.32 -0.45 7.42
C ARG A 151 -13.37 -1.52 7.71
N CYS A 152 -13.05 -2.80 7.51
CA CYS A 152 -14.01 -3.89 7.59
C CYS A 152 -13.56 -5.00 8.53
N GLU A 153 -14.53 -5.59 9.22
CA GLU A 153 -14.45 -6.89 9.89
C GLU A 153 -15.57 -7.78 9.34
N ARG A 154 -15.22 -8.85 8.63
CA ARG A 154 -16.20 -9.74 7.98
C ARG A 154 -15.81 -11.22 8.14
N PRO A 155 -16.78 -12.14 8.13
CA PRO A 155 -16.51 -13.57 8.13
C PRO A 155 -15.76 -14.00 6.85
N GLY A 156 -14.81 -14.92 7.01
CA GLY A 156 -14.05 -15.54 5.93
C GLY A 156 -12.95 -16.44 6.49
N ALA A 157 -12.76 -17.63 5.91
CA ALA A 157 -11.74 -18.57 6.36
C ALA A 157 -10.32 -18.00 6.18
N ARG A 158 -10.09 -17.32 5.05
CA ARG A 158 -8.87 -16.57 4.73
C ARG A 158 -9.24 -15.14 4.31
N LEU A 159 -8.24 -14.26 4.23
CA LEU A 159 -8.42 -12.85 3.87
C LEU A 159 -9.15 -12.67 2.53
N LEU A 160 -8.70 -13.38 1.47
CA LEU A 160 -9.31 -13.24 0.14
C LEU A 160 -10.78 -13.70 0.11
N ASP A 161 -11.15 -14.69 0.93
CA ASP A 161 -12.52 -15.20 1.05
C ASP A 161 -13.49 -14.15 1.64
N ALA A 162 -12.99 -13.21 2.45
CA ALA A 162 -13.77 -12.09 2.98
C ALA A 162 -13.75 -10.85 2.07
N VAL A 163 -12.64 -10.59 1.37
CA VAL A 163 -12.46 -9.43 0.49
C VAL A 163 -13.24 -9.58 -0.81
N ALA A 164 -13.15 -10.73 -1.50
CA ALA A 164 -13.75 -10.88 -2.83
C ALA A 164 -15.28 -10.67 -2.84
N PRO A 165 -16.06 -11.27 -1.92
CA PRO A 165 -17.51 -11.04 -1.85
C PRO A 165 -17.88 -9.60 -1.54
N LEU A 166 -17.10 -8.90 -0.68
CA LEU A 166 -17.30 -7.48 -0.41
C LEU A 166 -17.04 -6.61 -1.65
N CYS A 167 -15.98 -6.89 -2.42
CA CYS A 167 -15.73 -6.19 -3.67
C CYS A 167 -16.88 -6.38 -4.68
N GLY A 168 -17.40 -7.62 -4.80
CA GLY A 168 -18.58 -7.92 -5.61
C GLY A 168 -19.86 -7.21 -5.13
N GLU A 169 -20.12 -7.21 -3.82
CA GLU A 169 -21.21 -6.49 -3.17
C GLU A 169 -21.14 -4.98 -3.44
N ILE A 170 -19.94 -4.38 -3.27
CA ILE A 170 -19.72 -2.96 -3.53
C ILE A 170 -19.94 -2.62 -5.01
N ARG A 171 -19.43 -3.47 -5.91
CA ARG A 171 -19.56 -3.26 -7.35
C ARG A 171 -21.01 -3.38 -7.83
N ALA A 172 -21.78 -4.32 -7.28
CA ALA A 172 -23.19 -4.50 -7.60
C ALA A 172 -24.09 -3.43 -6.96
N GLY A 173 -23.82 -3.03 -5.72
CA GLY A 173 -24.66 -2.10 -4.95
C GLY A 173 -24.40 -0.62 -5.23
N TYR A 174 -23.15 -0.23 -5.48
CA TYR A 174 -22.74 1.19 -5.63
C TYR A 174 -21.97 1.48 -6.93
N GLY A 175 -21.71 0.47 -7.76
CA GLY A 175 -20.96 0.62 -9.01
C GLY A 175 -19.46 0.86 -8.85
N LEU A 176 -18.92 0.90 -7.63
CA LEU A 176 -17.50 1.18 -7.36
C LEU A 176 -16.64 -0.08 -7.55
N LEU A 177 -15.42 0.08 -8.06
CA LEU A 177 -14.42 -1.00 -8.15
C LEU A 177 -13.28 -0.67 -7.19
N MET A 178 -13.20 -1.37 -6.07
CA MET A 178 -12.15 -1.14 -5.07
C MET A 178 -10.80 -1.64 -5.59
N THR A 179 -9.73 -0.86 -5.39
CA THR A 179 -8.44 -1.07 -6.09
C THR A 179 -7.24 -1.36 -5.18
N GLY A 180 -7.39 -1.27 -3.85
CA GLY A 180 -6.27 -1.55 -2.94
C GLY A 180 -6.68 -1.99 -1.53
N LEU A 181 -5.82 -2.79 -0.90
CA LEU A 181 -5.96 -3.24 0.48
C LEU A 181 -5.14 -2.36 1.46
N GLY A 182 -5.09 -1.06 1.22
CA GLY A 182 -4.29 -0.11 2.01
C GLY A 182 -2.77 -0.20 1.83
N ILE A 183 -2.28 -0.87 0.77
CA ILE A 183 -0.84 -1.04 0.50
C ILE A 183 -0.27 0.15 -0.29
N GLU A 184 0.74 0.82 0.29
CA GLU A 184 1.67 1.69 -0.44
C GLU A 184 2.83 0.88 -1.06
N LYS A 185 3.48 1.28 -2.18
CA LYS A 185 3.25 2.40 -3.11
C LYS A 185 2.98 1.81 -4.51
N LEU A 186 1.86 1.11 -4.69
CA LEU A 186 1.59 0.30 -5.90
C LEU A 186 1.27 1.10 -7.19
N TRP A 187 1.48 2.42 -7.20
CA TRP A 187 0.65 3.35 -7.98
C TRP A 187 1.33 4.11 -9.13
N GLU A 188 2.12 3.41 -9.95
CA GLU A 188 2.52 3.91 -11.28
C GLU A 188 1.50 3.48 -12.37
N TRP A 189 0.21 3.42 -12.01
CA TRP A 189 -0.87 2.89 -12.87
C TRP A 189 -1.06 3.69 -14.16
N SER A 190 -0.49 3.19 -15.26
CA SER A 190 -0.76 3.67 -16.61
C SER A 190 -2.05 3.07 -17.18
N GLN A 191 -2.70 3.79 -18.09
CA GLN A 191 -3.87 3.35 -18.87
C GLN A 191 -3.55 3.30 -20.39
N ASP A 192 -2.30 3.01 -20.73
CA ASP A 192 -1.75 2.99 -22.09
C ASP A 192 -2.09 1.74 -22.91
N GLY A 193 -3.08 0.95 -22.48
CA GLY A 193 -3.66 -0.16 -23.24
C GLY A 193 -3.05 -1.53 -22.92
N PRO A 194 -3.38 -2.55 -23.71
CA PRO A 194 -3.02 -3.95 -23.44
C PRO A 194 -1.55 -4.29 -23.71
N ASP A 195 -0.82 -3.42 -24.42
CA ASP A 195 0.58 -3.60 -24.81
C ASP A 195 1.50 -2.51 -24.22
N GLY A 196 1.00 -1.73 -23.25
CA GLY A 196 1.71 -0.61 -22.61
C GLY A 196 2.25 -0.93 -21.21
N TRP A 197 2.83 0.09 -20.55
CA TRP A 197 3.38 -0.03 -19.20
C TRP A 197 2.32 -0.48 -18.17
N GLY A 198 1.06 -0.10 -18.37
CA GLY A 198 -0.06 -0.55 -17.53
C GLY A 198 -0.28 -2.06 -17.62
N ALA A 199 -0.07 -2.65 -18.79
CA ALA A 199 -0.15 -4.10 -18.98
C ALA A 199 1.05 -4.83 -18.35
N GLU A 200 2.25 -4.26 -18.42
CA GLU A 200 3.44 -4.79 -17.72
C GLU A 200 3.24 -4.80 -16.20
N ILE A 201 2.66 -3.74 -15.63
CA ILE A 201 2.29 -3.68 -14.20
C ILE A 201 1.28 -4.78 -13.84
N VAL A 202 0.23 -4.97 -14.64
CA VAL A 202 -0.75 -6.05 -14.41
C VAL A 202 -0.09 -7.43 -14.48
N GLY A 203 0.79 -7.65 -15.47
CA GLY A 203 1.58 -8.88 -15.58
C GLY A 203 2.46 -9.12 -14.35
N GLN A 204 3.18 -8.10 -13.88
CA GLN A 204 4.02 -8.17 -12.69
C GLN A 204 3.22 -8.50 -11.42
N LEU A 205 2.05 -7.88 -11.23
CA LEU A 205 1.17 -8.17 -10.10
C LEU A 205 0.65 -9.62 -10.12
N LEU A 206 0.28 -10.14 -11.30
CA LEU A 206 -0.16 -11.52 -11.46
C LEU A 206 0.99 -12.53 -11.25
N LEU A 207 2.21 -12.23 -11.72
CA LEU A 207 3.40 -13.05 -11.47
C LEU A 207 3.74 -13.09 -9.97
N MET A 208 3.68 -11.95 -9.28
CA MET A 208 3.87 -11.89 -7.82
C MET A 208 2.76 -12.63 -7.07
N ALA A 209 1.51 -12.57 -7.53
CA ALA A 209 0.42 -13.34 -6.94
C ALA A 209 0.62 -14.85 -7.12
N ALA A 210 1.04 -15.31 -8.31
CA ALA A 210 1.32 -16.71 -8.58
C ALA A 210 2.55 -17.25 -7.81
N GLU A 211 3.56 -16.41 -7.55
CA GLU A 211 4.75 -16.79 -6.77
C GLU A 211 4.50 -16.82 -5.26
N ARG A 212 3.73 -15.86 -4.73
CA ARG A 212 3.48 -15.71 -3.29
C ARG A 212 2.24 -16.46 -2.80
N GLY A 213 1.20 -16.58 -3.63
CA GLY A 213 -0.07 -17.23 -3.29
C GLY A 213 0.12 -18.62 -2.68
N PRO A 214 0.83 -19.55 -3.35
CA PRO A 214 1.05 -20.90 -2.83
C PRO A 214 1.80 -20.92 -1.50
N LYS A 215 2.72 -19.97 -1.28
CA LYS A 215 3.46 -19.81 0.00
C LYS A 215 2.58 -19.30 1.14
N LEU A 216 1.40 -18.77 0.82
CA LEU A 216 0.40 -18.24 1.75
C LEU A 216 -0.86 -19.13 1.83
N GLY A 217 -0.88 -20.29 1.15
CA GLY A 217 -2.04 -21.20 1.15
C GLY A 217 -3.18 -20.79 0.22
N TYR A 218 -2.87 -20.06 -0.86
CA TYR A 218 -3.77 -19.81 -1.99
C TYR A 218 -3.24 -20.52 -3.24
N ASP A 219 -4.05 -21.38 -3.86
CA ASP A 219 -3.69 -21.96 -5.15
C ASP A 219 -4.10 -21.06 -6.34
N VAL A 220 -3.89 -21.53 -7.58
CA VAL A 220 -4.24 -20.74 -8.78
C VAL A 220 -5.75 -20.60 -8.94
N GLU A 221 -6.54 -21.59 -8.54
CA GLU A 221 -8.00 -21.53 -8.63
C GLU A 221 -8.58 -20.56 -7.58
N ASP A 222 -7.98 -20.47 -6.38
CA ASP A 222 -8.28 -19.44 -5.39
C ASP A 222 -8.07 -18.03 -5.96
N LEU A 223 -6.94 -17.79 -6.63
CA LEU A 223 -6.62 -16.49 -7.23
C LEU A 223 -7.59 -16.16 -8.38
N VAL A 224 -7.94 -17.14 -9.22
CA VAL A 224 -8.91 -16.96 -10.31
C VAL A 224 -10.34 -16.76 -9.76
N ALA A 225 -10.73 -17.47 -8.71
CA ALA A 225 -12.01 -17.31 -8.03
C ALA A 225 -12.12 -15.92 -7.36
N TYR A 226 -11.04 -15.45 -6.74
CA TYR A 226 -10.94 -14.08 -6.23
C TYR A 226 -11.17 -13.06 -7.35
N LEU A 227 -10.45 -13.17 -8.48
CA LEU A 227 -10.59 -12.23 -9.60
C LEU A 227 -12.02 -12.22 -10.17
N ARG A 228 -12.62 -13.40 -10.40
CA ARG A 228 -14.00 -13.54 -10.89
C ARG A 228 -15.03 -12.92 -9.96
N THR A 229 -14.84 -13.07 -8.64
CA THR A 229 -15.78 -12.57 -7.62
C THR A 229 -15.60 -11.07 -7.39
N ALA A 230 -14.35 -10.62 -7.22
CA ALA A 230 -14.03 -9.24 -6.85
C ALA A 230 -14.26 -8.23 -7.99
N ALA A 231 -14.09 -8.64 -9.25
CA ALA A 231 -14.44 -7.80 -10.40
C ALA A 231 -15.96 -7.58 -10.54
N GLY A 232 -16.76 -8.45 -9.90
CA GLY A 232 -18.17 -8.66 -10.22
C GLY A 232 -18.32 -9.33 -11.60
N ALA A 233 -19.22 -10.30 -11.72
CA ALA A 233 -19.59 -10.79 -13.04
C ALA A 233 -20.16 -9.62 -13.85
N ARG A 234 -19.53 -9.28 -14.99
CA ARG A 234 -20.26 -8.55 -16.04
C ARG A 234 -21.47 -9.41 -16.39
N GLY A 235 -22.66 -8.82 -16.35
CA GLY A 235 -23.82 -9.44 -16.98
C GLY A 235 -23.45 -9.78 -18.42
N ALA A 236 -23.76 -11.02 -18.83
CA ALA A 236 -23.57 -11.50 -20.19
C ALA A 236 -24.50 -10.78 -21.17
#